data_AF-A0AAN8Q2C9-F1
#
_entry.id   AF-A0AAN8Q2C9-F1
#
_cell.length_a   1.000
_cell.length_b   1.000
_cell.length_c   1.000
_cell.angle_alpha   90.00
_cell.angle_beta   90.00
_cell.angle_gamma   90.00
#
_symmetry.space_group_name_H-M   'P 1'
#
loop_
_entity.id
_entity.type
_entity.pdbx_description
1 polymer ?
#
loop_
_entity_poly.entity_id
_entity_poly.type
_entity_poly.pdbx_seq_one_letter_code
_entity_poly.pdbx_strand_id
1 'polypeptide(L)'
;MNGEEEQQERRQHWKLNTHSTEGSAEMGPKMGSVCLSSLVTKLREHWDETNSKVLQRKAQLDAMLEDSQRYESKRQEVDAWLTRMETKLERMGTVGHTADILETQLREQKSFHAELHQYKYQVELFNTLTQKLIAIYQNDDTTSVKKITEQINQRYNNLNASIVSRGKLLHSAMNSLQNFDRSLDKFLAWLSETESSMEGVEADVDRLGIKRDQSALRQHLPHLKIMVSRFSVWSNTASQKNTEYTCKRTKVVVHNFSLADC
;
A
#
# COMPACT_ATOMS: atom_id res chain seq x y z
N MET A 1 38.42 -15.74 -11.16
CA MET A 1 39.74 -16.10 -10.59
C MET A 1 40.73 -16.70 -11.60
N ASN A 2 40.44 -16.77 -12.91
CA ASN A 2 41.33 -17.44 -13.88
C ASN A 2 42.04 -16.50 -14.87
N GLY A 3 41.69 -15.20 -14.90
CA GLY A 3 42.22 -14.27 -15.92
C GLY A 3 43.59 -13.67 -15.61
N GLU A 4 43.95 -13.53 -14.33
CA GLU A 4 45.25 -13.00 -13.92
C GLU A 4 46.37 -14.04 -14.06
N GLU A 5 46.05 -15.30 -13.81
CA GLU A 5 46.97 -16.45 -13.92
C GLU A 5 47.38 -16.69 -15.37
N GLU A 6 46.43 -16.66 -16.32
CA GLU A 6 46.68 -16.81 -17.75
C GLU A 6 47.54 -15.66 -18.33
N GLN A 7 47.36 -14.43 -17.80
CA GLN A 7 48.21 -13.27 -18.15
C GLN A 7 49.60 -13.34 -17.51
N GLN A 8 49.75 -14.04 -16.39
CA GLN A 8 51.03 -14.28 -15.75
C GLN A 8 51.84 -15.32 -16.53
N GLU A 9 51.22 -16.40 -16.97
CA GLU A 9 51.86 -17.45 -17.77
C GLU A 9 52.35 -16.94 -19.13
N ARG A 10 51.54 -16.13 -19.84
CA ARG A 10 51.96 -15.50 -21.10
C ARG A 10 53.16 -14.56 -20.93
N ARG A 11 53.27 -13.87 -19.80
CA ARG A 11 54.42 -13.01 -19.46
C ARG A 11 55.69 -13.82 -19.17
N GLN A 12 55.57 -14.99 -18.54
CA GLN A 12 56.70 -15.88 -18.27
C GLN A 12 57.22 -16.53 -19.57
N HIS A 13 56.31 -16.96 -20.45
CA HIS A 13 56.66 -17.53 -21.75
C HIS A 13 57.46 -16.56 -22.64
N TRP A 14 57.11 -15.26 -22.60
CA TRP A 14 57.86 -14.24 -23.36
C TRP A 14 59.27 -13.98 -22.82
N LYS A 15 59.47 -14.06 -21.49
CA LYS A 15 60.80 -13.88 -20.88
C LYS A 15 61.77 -15.01 -21.25
N LEU A 16 61.30 -16.25 -21.34
CA LEU A 16 62.13 -17.40 -21.71
C LEU A 16 62.62 -17.33 -23.16
N ASN A 17 61.81 -16.78 -24.07
CA ASN A 17 62.16 -16.74 -25.49
C ASN A 17 63.12 -15.59 -25.88
N THR A 18 63.33 -14.63 -24.98
CA THR A 18 64.17 -13.43 -25.24
C THR A 18 65.63 -13.60 -24.82
N HIS A 19 65.97 -14.59 -24.00
CA HIS A 19 67.35 -14.82 -23.52
C HIS A 19 68.16 -15.79 -24.39
N SER A 20 67.57 -16.40 -25.44
CA SER A 20 68.23 -17.43 -26.25
C SER A 20 68.92 -16.91 -27.52
N THR A 21 68.98 -15.60 -27.75
CA THR A 21 69.51 -14.99 -29.00
C THR A 21 70.71 -14.05 -28.79
N GLU A 22 71.48 -14.20 -27.71
CA GLU A 22 72.75 -13.47 -27.53
C GLU A 22 73.93 -14.33 -28.01
N GLY A 23 74.22 -14.27 -29.30
CA GLY A 23 75.39 -14.97 -29.85
C GLY A 23 75.53 -14.90 -31.36
N SER A 24 75.64 -13.71 -31.95
CA SER A 24 76.41 -13.43 -33.18
C SER A 24 76.22 -11.97 -33.61
N ALA A 25 77.31 -11.21 -33.63
CA ALA A 25 77.34 -9.83 -34.09
C ALA A 25 77.75 -9.79 -35.57
N GLU A 26 76.84 -9.35 -36.44
CA GLU A 26 77.16 -8.83 -37.78
C GLU A 26 76.51 -7.46 -37.97
N MET A 27 77.33 -6.48 -38.38
CA MET A 27 76.89 -5.11 -38.71
C MET A 27 76.29 -5.05 -40.12
N GLY A 28 75.00 -5.39 -40.23
CA GLY A 28 74.08 -5.03 -41.33
C GLY A 28 73.16 -3.85 -40.95
N PRO A 29 72.28 -3.34 -41.84
CA PRO A 29 71.73 -1.98 -41.77
C PRO A 29 70.88 -1.74 -40.51
N LYS A 30 71.50 -1.12 -39.49
CA LYS A 30 70.89 -0.76 -38.20
C LYS A 30 69.61 0.07 -38.34
N MET A 31 69.45 0.80 -39.44
CA MET A 31 68.26 1.59 -39.78
C MET A 31 66.98 0.76 -39.92
N GLY A 32 67.05 -0.45 -40.52
CA GLY A 32 65.88 -1.33 -40.68
C GLY A 32 65.43 -1.94 -39.35
N SER A 33 66.38 -2.30 -38.49
CA SER A 33 66.12 -2.84 -37.15
C SER A 33 65.49 -1.83 -36.19
N VAL A 34 65.91 -0.55 -36.27
CA VAL A 34 65.36 0.53 -35.45
C VAL A 34 63.91 0.86 -35.88
N CYS A 35 63.63 0.83 -37.18
CA CYS A 35 62.28 1.04 -37.71
C CYS A 35 61.32 -0.10 -37.32
N LEU A 36 61.77 -1.35 -37.41
CA LEU A 36 61.01 -2.53 -36.96
C LEU A 36 60.73 -2.47 -35.45
N SER A 37 61.73 -2.13 -34.65
CA SER A 37 61.57 -1.97 -33.20
C SER A 37 60.53 -0.88 -32.87
N SER A 38 60.54 0.25 -33.56
CA SER A 38 59.56 1.32 -33.35
C SER A 38 58.13 0.88 -33.70
N LEU A 39 57.95 0.14 -34.78
CA LEU A 39 56.63 -0.38 -35.19
C LEU A 39 56.09 -1.41 -34.18
N VAL A 40 56.95 -2.32 -33.72
CA VAL A 40 56.60 -3.31 -32.68
C VAL A 40 56.19 -2.63 -31.37
N THR A 41 56.91 -1.58 -30.95
CA THR A 41 56.56 -0.80 -29.76
C THR A 41 55.19 -0.13 -29.91
N LYS A 42 54.92 0.52 -31.04
CA LYS A 42 53.61 1.15 -31.30
C LYS A 42 52.46 0.13 -31.30
N LEU A 43 52.68 -1.03 -31.90
CA LEU A 43 51.68 -2.10 -31.90
C LEU A 43 51.41 -2.60 -30.48
N ARG A 44 52.45 -2.72 -29.66
CA ARG A 44 52.34 -3.10 -28.25
C ARG A 44 51.56 -2.06 -27.44
N GLU A 45 51.86 -0.78 -27.61
CA GLU A 45 51.14 0.32 -26.96
C GLU A 45 49.66 0.34 -27.35
N HIS A 46 49.35 0.21 -28.65
CA HIS A 46 47.98 0.16 -29.13
C HIS A 46 47.22 -1.08 -28.62
N TRP A 47 47.90 -2.23 -28.55
CA TRP A 47 47.35 -3.44 -27.95
C TRP A 47 47.05 -3.26 -26.47
N ASP A 48 48.00 -2.73 -25.70
CA ASP A 48 47.86 -2.51 -24.26
C ASP A 48 46.72 -1.49 -23.98
N GLU A 49 46.61 -0.42 -24.77
CA GLU A 49 45.52 0.56 -24.69
C GLU A 49 44.15 -0.07 -25.02
N THR A 50 44.06 -0.80 -26.13
CA THR A 50 42.81 -1.45 -26.55
C THR A 50 42.36 -2.49 -25.53
N ASN A 51 43.28 -3.32 -25.05
CA ASN A 51 43.00 -4.32 -24.04
C ASN A 51 42.55 -3.68 -22.71
N SER A 52 43.17 -2.57 -22.31
CA SER A 52 42.75 -1.79 -21.13
C SER A 52 41.30 -1.29 -21.26
N LYS A 53 40.94 -0.69 -22.41
CA LYS A 53 39.56 -0.23 -22.68
C LYS A 53 38.54 -1.38 -22.66
N VAL A 54 38.89 -2.53 -23.25
CA VAL A 54 38.03 -3.73 -23.24
C VAL A 54 37.81 -4.24 -21.82
N LEU A 55 38.87 -4.35 -21.01
CA LEU A 55 38.75 -4.80 -19.62
C LEU A 55 37.93 -3.82 -18.77
N GLN A 56 38.14 -2.51 -18.96
CA GLN A 56 37.33 -1.49 -18.28
C GLN A 56 35.85 -1.60 -18.66
N ARG A 57 35.54 -1.76 -19.96
CA ARG A 57 34.16 -1.90 -20.42
C ARG A 57 33.52 -3.18 -19.89
N LYS A 58 34.27 -4.29 -19.86
CA LYS A 58 33.80 -5.54 -19.26
C LYS A 58 33.44 -5.36 -17.79
N ALA A 59 34.32 -4.76 -17.00
CA ALA A 59 34.06 -4.50 -15.57
C ALA A 59 32.81 -3.62 -15.35
N GLN A 60 32.62 -2.60 -16.19
CA GLN A 60 31.42 -1.76 -16.15
C GLN A 60 30.14 -2.55 -16.46
N LEU A 61 30.16 -3.39 -17.50
CA LEU A 61 29.02 -4.22 -17.88
C LEU A 61 28.69 -5.28 -16.83
N ASP A 62 29.71 -5.91 -16.24
CA ASP A 62 29.55 -6.89 -15.17
C ASP A 62 28.90 -6.23 -13.93
N ALA A 63 29.33 -5.02 -13.55
CA ALA A 63 28.72 -4.25 -12.46
C ALA A 63 27.28 -3.80 -12.77
N MET A 64 27.02 -3.37 -14.00
CA MET A 64 25.67 -3.00 -14.47
C MET A 64 24.71 -4.17 -14.44
N LEU A 65 25.18 -5.36 -14.82
CA LEU A 65 24.37 -6.57 -14.75
C LEU A 65 23.99 -6.90 -13.31
N GLU A 66 24.95 -6.85 -12.37
CA GLU A 66 24.70 -7.12 -10.95
C GLU A 66 23.71 -6.12 -10.34
N ASP A 67 23.91 -4.82 -10.56
CA ASP A 67 23.01 -3.78 -10.08
C ASP A 67 21.60 -3.93 -10.67
N SER A 68 21.49 -4.26 -11.96
CA SER A 68 20.19 -4.49 -12.62
C SER A 68 19.49 -5.72 -12.06
N GLN A 69 20.21 -6.82 -11.82
CA GLN A 69 19.64 -8.03 -11.23
C GLN A 69 19.14 -7.80 -9.80
N ARG A 70 19.89 -7.04 -9.01
CA ARG A 70 19.49 -6.69 -7.63
C ARG A 70 18.22 -5.83 -7.63
N TYR A 71 18.15 -4.82 -8.51
CA TYR A 71 16.96 -4.01 -8.70
C TYR A 71 15.75 -4.87 -9.12
N GLU A 72 15.93 -5.71 -10.14
CA GLU A 72 14.86 -6.51 -10.71
C GLU A 72 14.29 -7.53 -9.69
N SER A 73 15.16 -8.16 -8.91
CA SER A 73 14.75 -9.08 -7.85
C SER A 73 13.88 -8.38 -6.80
N LYS A 74 14.28 -7.19 -6.34
CA LYS A 74 13.50 -6.41 -5.37
C LYS A 74 12.20 -5.89 -5.98
N ARG A 75 12.22 -5.46 -7.25
CA ARG A 75 11.03 -5.02 -8.00
C ARG A 75 9.98 -6.13 -8.02
N GLN A 76 10.37 -7.35 -8.39
CA GLN A 76 9.48 -8.50 -8.45
C GLN A 76 8.91 -8.87 -7.07
N GLU A 77 9.73 -8.82 -6.02
CA GLU A 77 9.27 -9.06 -4.65
C GLU A 77 8.18 -8.07 -4.22
N VAL A 78 8.42 -6.77 -4.43
CA VAL A 78 7.45 -5.71 -4.08
C VAL A 78 6.19 -5.81 -4.94
N ASP A 79 6.33 -6.09 -6.23
CA ASP A 79 5.21 -6.27 -7.16
C ASP A 79 4.31 -7.45 -6.78
N ALA A 80 4.91 -8.59 -6.44
CA ALA A 80 4.18 -9.76 -5.95
C ALA A 80 3.47 -9.48 -4.63
N TRP A 81 4.14 -8.78 -3.70
CA TRP A 81 3.53 -8.39 -2.44
C TRP A 81 2.35 -7.44 -2.63
N LEU A 82 2.49 -6.42 -3.48
CA LEU A 82 1.43 -5.47 -3.81
C LEU A 82 0.23 -6.17 -4.40
N THR A 83 0.44 -7.03 -5.40
CA THR A 83 -0.61 -7.81 -6.06
C THR A 83 -1.40 -8.64 -5.05
N ARG A 84 -0.71 -9.33 -4.14
CA ARG A 84 -1.36 -10.11 -3.07
C ARG A 84 -2.19 -9.23 -2.13
N MET A 85 -1.68 -8.05 -1.76
CA MET A 85 -2.38 -7.12 -0.88
C MET A 85 -3.59 -6.46 -1.57
N GLU A 86 -3.48 -6.13 -2.85
CA GLU A 86 -4.59 -5.64 -3.68
C GLU A 86 -5.71 -6.69 -3.75
N THR A 87 -5.38 -7.94 -4.07
CA THR A 87 -6.36 -9.03 -4.06
C THR A 87 -6.96 -9.24 -2.66
N LYS A 88 -6.18 -9.11 -1.59
CA LYS A 88 -6.71 -9.19 -0.21
C LYS A 88 -7.69 -8.06 0.07
N LEU A 89 -7.40 -6.84 -0.38
CA LEU A 89 -8.27 -5.67 -0.22
C LEU A 89 -9.60 -5.85 -0.99
N GLU A 90 -9.54 -6.34 -2.23
CA GLU A 90 -10.72 -6.62 -3.05
C GLU A 90 -11.66 -7.63 -2.38
N ARG A 91 -11.11 -8.64 -1.70
CA ARG A 91 -11.88 -9.66 -0.98
C ARG A 91 -12.56 -9.18 0.29
N MET A 92 -12.17 -8.02 0.84
CA MET A 92 -12.77 -7.49 2.08
C MET A 92 -14.24 -7.06 1.92
N GLY A 93 -14.75 -6.93 0.69
CA GLY A 93 -16.17 -6.67 0.41
C GLY A 93 -16.69 -5.35 1.00
N THR A 94 -18.01 -5.18 1.04
CA THR A 94 -18.65 -3.99 1.58
C THR A 94 -18.68 -3.98 3.12
N VAL A 95 -18.84 -2.79 3.71
CA VAL A 95 -18.96 -2.65 5.16
C VAL A 95 -20.28 -3.26 5.65
N GLY A 96 -20.20 -4.08 6.69
CA GLY A 96 -21.35 -4.74 7.31
C GLY A 96 -22.24 -3.80 8.12
N HIS A 97 -23.34 -4.34 8.67
CA HIS A 97 -24.35 -3.56 9.40
C HIS A 97 -24.73 -4.15 10.77
N THR A 98 -24.19 -5.33 11.12
CA THR A 98 -24.36 -5.94 12.45
C THR A 98 -23.05 -5.83 13.23
N ALA A 99 -23.14 -5.85 14.57
CA ALA A 99 -21.99 -5.63 15.44
C ALA A 99 -20.90 -6.70 15.23
N ASP A 100 -21.29 -7.96 15.15
CA ASP A 100 -20.39 -9.11 14.97
C ASP A 100 -19.61 -9.05 13.65
N ILE A 101 -20.27 -8.64 12.56
CA ILE A 101 -19.63 -8.45 11.25
C ILE A 101 -18.68 -7.25 11.30
N LEU A 102 -19.12 -6.11 11.85
CA LEU A 102 -18.32 -4.89 11.94
C LEU A 102 -17.05 -5.11 12.78
N GLU A 103 -17.15 -5.82 13.91
CA GLU A 103 -15.99 -6.18 14.73
C GLU A 103 -15.01 -7.07 13.98
N THR A 104 -15.52 -8.05 13.22
CA THR A 104 -14.70 -8.92 12.38
C THR A 104 -13.96 -8.13 11.30
N GLN A 105 -14.67 -7.25 10.59
CA GLN A 105 -14.09 -6.39 9.56
C GLN A 105 -13.09 -5.38 10.14
N LEU A 106 -13.31 -4.87 11.35
CA LEU A 106 -12.36 -4.01 12.06
C LEU A 106 -11.06 -4.75 12.41
N ARG A 107 -11.14 -6.00 12.86
CA ARG A 107 -9.95 -6.83 13.12
C ARG A 107 -9.18 -7.10 11.83
N GLU A 108 -9.89 -7.45 10.76
CA GLU A 108 -9.30 -7.69 9.45
C GLU A 108 -8.61 -6.43 8.89
N GLN A 109 -9.27 -5.27 8.96
CA GLN A 109 -8.72 -3.98 8.55
C GLN A 109 -7.46 -3.61 9.35
N LYS A 110 -7.46 -3.81 10.67
CA LYS A 110 -6.29 -3.57 11.53
C LYS A 110 -5.11 -4.47 11.17
N SER A 111 -5.38 -5.76 10.93
CA SER A 111 -4.35 -6.72 10.50
C SER A 111 -3.75 -6.33 9.15
N PHE A 112 -4.58 -5.97 8.17
CA PHE A 112 -4.12 -5.49 6.86
C PHE A 112 -3.26 -4.23 7.00
N HIS A 113 -3.72 -3.25 7.77
CA HIS A 113 -3.00 -2.00 7.96
C HIS A 113 -1.64 -2.24 8.64
N ALA A 114 -1.57 -3.13 9.64
CA ALA A 114 -0.30 -3.49 10.29
C ALA A 114 0.68 -4.15 9.31
N GLU A 115 0.21 -5.09 8.48
CA GLU A 115 1.02 -5.73 7.45
C GLU A 115 1.55 -4.71 6.43
N LEU A 116 0.71 -3.75 6.01
CA LEU A 116 1.11 -2.66 5.12
C LEU A 116 2.21 -1.78 5.75
N HIS A 117 2.04 -1.38 7.01
CA HIS A 117 3.05 -0.59 7.73
C HIS A 117 4.38 -1.31 7.89
N GLN A 118 4.36 -2.61 8.19
CA GLN A 118 5.58 -3.42 8.29
C GLN A 118 6.33 -3.52 6.96
N TYR A 119 5.61 -3.53 5.84
CA TYR A 119 6.23 -3.64 4.51
C TYR A 119 6.77 -2.31 3.98
N LYS A 120 6.44 -1.17 4.60
CA LYS A 120 6.89 0.17 4.17
C LYS A 120 8.41 0.24 3.92
N TYR A 121 9.20 -0.36 4.81
CA TYR A 121 10.66 -0.38 4.68
C TYR A 121 11.14 -1.07 3.39
N GLN A 122 10.44 -2.11 2.91
CA GLN A 122 10.81 -2.79 1.67
C GLN A 122 10.57 -1.90 0.44
N VAL A 123 9.52 -1.09 0.47
CA VAL A 123 9.25 -0.08 -0.57
C VAL A 123 10.29 1.04 -0.54
N GLU A 124 10.71 1.48 0.66
CA GLU A 124 11.80 2.46 0.83
C GLU A 124 13.15 1.93 0.32
N LEU A 125 13.46 0.66 0.58
CA LEU A 125 14.64 -0.02 0.05
C LEU A 125 14.60 -0.12 -1.48
N PHE A 126 13.46 -0.50 -2.05
CA PHE A 126 13.26 -0.49 -3.51
C PHE A 126 13.53 0.89 -4.11
N ASN A 127 12.97 1.95 -3.52
CA ASN A 127 13.19 3.33 -3.96
C ASN A 127 14.67 3.74 -3.90
N THR A 128 15.39 3.32 -2.84
CA THR A 128 16.83 3.59 -2.70
C THR A 128 17.64 2.86 -3.78
N LEU A 129 17.30 1.61 -4.10
CA LEU A 129 17.92 0.86 -5.20
C LEU A 129 17.68 1.55 -6.55
N THR A 130 16.46 2.01 -6.81
CA THR A 130 16.13 2.78 -8.01
C THR A 130 16.99 4.05 -8.12
N GLN A 131 17.07 4.84 -7.05
CA GLN A 131 17.85 6.08 -7.02
C GLN A 131 19.33 5.82 -7.29
N LYS A 132 19.90 4.78 -6.68
CA LYS A 132 21.29 4.37 -6.92
C LYS A 132 21.51 4.01 -8.39
N LEU A 133 20.61 3.23 -8.99
CA LEU A 133 20.72 2.80 -10.38
C LEU A 133 20.65 4.01 -11.34
N ILE A 134 19.72 4.94 -11.11
CA ILE A 134 19.61 6.18 -11.90
C ILE A 134 20.87 7.04 -11.77
N ALA A 135 21.45 7.14 -10.58
CA ALA A 135 22.63 7.96 -10.33
C ALA A 135 23.89 7.38 -10.99
N ILE A 136 24.08 6.05 -10.94
CA ILE A 136 25.24 5.38 -11.53
C ILE A 136 25.17 5.40 -13.07
N TYR A 137 23.99 5.16 -13.64
CA TYR A 137 23.78 5.02 -15.08
C TYR A 137 23.12 6.26 -15.70
N GLN A 138 23.57 7.46 -15.32
CA GLN A 138 22.97 8.74 -15.75
C GLN A 138 23.03 8.98 -17.27
N ASN A 139 23.97 8.33 -17.96
CA ASN A 139 24.14 8.44 -19.41
C ASN A 139 23.35 7.36 -20.19
N ASP A 140 22.74 6.40 -19.49
CA ASP A 140 21.91 5.35 -20.08
C ASP A 140 20.42 5.69 -19.96
N ASP A 141 19.57 5.03 -20.75
CA ASP A 141 18.12 5.22 -20.65
C ASP A 141 17.55 4.58 -19.38
N THR A 142 17.22 5.43 -18.40
CA THR A 142 16.63 5.03 -17.11
C THR A 142 15.12 5.33 -17.03
N THR A 143 14.48 5.68 -18.15
CA THR A 143 13.08 6.12 -18.19
C THR A 143 12.12 5.03 -17.71
N SER A 144 12.34 3.78 -18.14
CA SER A 144 11.52 2.64 -17.73
C SER A 144 11.58 2.40 -16.21
N VAL A 145 12.79 2.44 -15.64
CA VAL A 145 13.04 2.27 -14.19
C VAL A 145 12.31 3.34 -13.37
N LYS A 146 12.32 4.60 -13.84
CA LYS A 146 11.57 5.71 -13.22
C LYS A 146 10.07 5.46 -13.26
N LYS A 147 9.52 5.10 -14.42
CA LYS A 147 8.09 4.85 -14.61
C LYS A 147 7.58 3.69 -13.75
N ILE A 148 8.30 2.58 -13.73
CA ILE A 148 7.98 1.41 -12.90
C ILE A 148 7.98 1.80 -11.42
N THR A 149 8.97 2.58 -10.99
CA THR A 149 9.07 3.02 -9.59
C THR A 149 7.89 3.90 -9.19
N GLU A 150 7.49 4.84 -10.06
CA GLU A 150 6.29 5.65 -9.85
C GLU A 150 5.03 4.79 -9.73
N GLN A 151 4.87 3.82 -10.63
CA GLN A 151 3.73 2.89 -10.59
C GLN A 151 3.66 2.08 -9.29
N ILE A 152 4.78 1.55 -8.82
CA ILE A 152 4.85 0.82 -7.54
C ILE A 152 4.49 1.73 -6.37
N ASN A 153 5.05 2.95 -6.32
CA ASN A 153 4.74 3.91 -5.26
C ASN A 153 3.27 4.33 -5.29
N GLN A 154 2.70 4.56 -6.46
CA GLN A 154 1.28 4.89 -6.62
C GLN A 154 0.38 3.77 -6.11
N ARG A 155 0.66 2.51 -6.48
CA ARG A 155 -0.09 1.33 -5.99
C ARG A 155 -0.03 1.21 -4.46
N TYR A 156 1.16 1.32 -3.87
CA TYR A 156 1.32 1.30 -2.41
C TYR A 156 0.52 2.42 -1.72
N ASN A 157 0.60 3.65 -2.25
CA ASN A 157 -0.14 4.80 -1.70
C ASN A 157 -1.66 4.62 -1.84
N ASN A 158 -2.14 4.07 -2.95
CA ASN A 158 -3.55 3.76 -3.17
C ASN A 158 -4.06 2.69 -2.19
N LEU A 159 -3.28 1.63 -1.94
CA LEU A 159 -3.58 0.63 -0.92
C LEU A 159 -3.70 1.27 0.48
N ASN A 160 -2.72 2.10 0.85
CA ASN A 160 -2.72 2.79 2.14
C ASN A 160 -3.92 3.72 2.30
N ALA A 161 -4.21 4.55 1.28
CA ALA A 161 -5.37 5.44 1.29
C ALA A 161 -6.69 4.66 1.40
N SER A 162 -6.82 3.58 0.65
CA SER A 162 -8.01 2.72 0.65
C SER A 162 -8.25 2.07 2.02
N ILE A 163 -7.21 1.49 2.63
CA ILE A 163 -7.38 0.82 3.94
C ILE A 163 -7.63 1.82 5.08
N VAL A 164 -7.05 3.02 5.01
CA VAL A 164 -7.33 4.11 5.97
C VAL A 164 -8.77 4.60 5.81
N SER A 165 -9.23 4.79 4.57
CA SER A 165 -10.62 5.18 4.27
C SER A 165 -11.61 4.13 4.78
N ARG A 166 -11.36 2.85 4.49
CA ARG A 166 -12.14 1.73 5.01
C ARG A 166 -12.19 1.72 6.53
N GLY A 167 -11.06 1.96 7.20
CA GLY A 167 -10.99 2.09 8.65
C GLY A 167 -11.95 3.17 9.17
N LYS A 168 -11.97 4.36 8.56
CA LYS A 168 -12.89 5.45 8.94
C LYS A 168 -14.36 5.04 8.78
N LEU A 169 -14.70 4.38 7.66
CA LEU A 169 -16.06 3.91 7.40
C LEU A 169 -16.52 2.88 8.44
N LEU A 170 -15.67 1.91 8.78
CA LEU A 170 -15.97 0.89 9.79
C LEU A 170 -16.20 1.49 11.18
N HIS A 171 -15.34 2.41 11.62
CA HIS A 171 -15.53 3.09 12.90
C HIS A 171 -16.80 3.95 12.91
N SER A 172 -17.10 4.65 11.81
CA SER A 172 -18.34 5.41 11.68
C SER A 172 -19.57 4.50 11.78
N ALA A 173 -19.57 3.35 11.09
CA ALA A 173 -20.66 2.39 11.13
C ALA A 173 -20.87 1.81 12.55
N MET A 174 -19.78 1.42 13.21
CA MET A 174 -19.82 0.90 14.59
C MET A 174 -20.39 1.93 15.58
N ASN A 175 -19.91 3.18 15.51
CA ASN A 175 -20.41 4.25 16.36
C ASN A 175 -21.90 4.53 16.10
N SER A 176 -22.33 4.42 14.84
CA SER A 176 -23.73 4.59 14.47
C SER A 176 -24.61 3.51 15.07
N LEU A 177 -24.19 2.24 14.98
CA LEU A 177 -24.88 1.10 15.56
C LEU A 177 -25.02 1.25 17.08
N GLN A 178 -23.92 1.56 17.78
CA GLN A 178 -23.95 1.80 19.22
C GLN A 178 -24.87 2.96 19.63
N ASN A 179 -24.92 4.02 18.83
CA ASN A 179 -25.84 5.14 19.06
C ASN A 179 -27.30 4.74 18.83
N PHE A 180 -27.57 3.85 17.87
CA PHE A 180 -28.89 3.30 17.63
C PHE A 180 -29.34 2.43 18.81
N ASP A 181 -28.50 1.51 19.27
CA ASP A 181 -28.81 0.63 20.40
C ASP A 181 -29.15 1.44 21.66
N ARG A 182 -28.31 2.44 22.01
CA ARG A 182 -28.60 3.34 23.14
C ARG A 182 -29.88 4.14 22.97
N SER A 183 -30.24 4.51 21.75
CA SER A 183 -31.49 5.21 21.45
C SER A 183 -32.70 4.27 21.57
N LEU A 184 -32.54 3.01 21.19
CA LEU A 184 -33.56 1.98 21.31
C LEU A 184 -33.80 1.61 22.78
N ASP A 185 -32.75 1.43 23.58
CA ASP A 185 -32.89 1.16 25.02
C ASP A 185 -33.67 2.25 25.75
N LYS A 186 -33.37 3.52 25.45
CA LYS A 186 -34.11 4.67 26.01
C LYS A 186 -35.58 4.66 25.60
N PHE A 187 -35.88 4.20 24.38
CA PHE A 187 -37.24 4.10 23.88
C PHE A 187 -38.01 2.95 24.55
N LEU A 188 -37.38 1.79 24.69
CA LEU A 188 -37.98 0.64 25.38
C LEU A 188 -38.24 0.95 26.86
N ALA A 189 -37.30 1.59 27.54
CA ALA A 189 -37.49 2.05 28.92
C ALA A 189 -38.66 3.04 29.03
N TRP A 190 -38.78 3.96 28.08
CA TRP A 190 -39.92 4.89 28.03
C TRP A 190 -41.25 4.19 27.74
N LEU A 191 -41.28 3.20 26.85
CA LEU A 191 -42.48 2.40 26.59
C LEU A 191 -42.94 1.67 27.84
N SER A 192 -42.02 1.08 28.59
CA SER A 192 -42.32 0.40 29.86
C SER A 192 -42.85 1.38 30.93
N GLU A 193 -42.23 2.56 31.07
CA GLU A 193 -42.72 3.63 31.95
C GLU A 193 -44.15 4.08 31.57
N THR A 194 -44.40 4.19 30.26
CA THR A 194 -45.69 4.58 29.69
C THR A 194 -46.77 3.53 29.95
N GLU A 195 -46.47 2.26 29.70
CA GLU A 195 -47.36 1.13 29.94
C GLU A 195 -47.75 1.03 31.42
N SER A 196 -46.76 1.08 32.32
CA SER A 196 -47.00 1.05 33.77
C SER A 196 -47.84 2.25 34.23
N SER A 197 -47.63 3.44 33.67
CA SER A 197 -48.50 4.58 33.98
C SER A 197 -49.93 4.39 33.49
N MET A 198 -50.13 3.77 32.32
CA MET A 198 -51.45 3.56 31.74
C MET A 198 -52.24 2.51 32.54
N GLU A 199 -51.58 1.43 32.97
CA GLU A 199 -52.15 0.46 33.93
C GLU A 199 -52.57 1.15 35.23
N GLY A 200 -51.77 2.09 35.74
CA GLY A 200 -52.14 2.91 36.89
C GLY A 200 -53.40 3.73 36.67
N VAL A 201 -53.54 4.36 35.49
CA VAL A 201 -54.75 5.11 35.12
C VAL A 201 -55.97 4.18 35.02
N GLU A 202 -55.83 3.01 34.41
CA GLU A 202 -56.90 2.02 34.30
C GLU A 202 -57.35 1.52 35.68
N ALA A 203 -56.40 1.22 36.58
CA ALA A 203 -56.70 0.83 37.95
C ALA A 203 -57.42 1.93 38.74
N ASP A 204 -57.06 3.20 38.54
CA ASP A 204 -57.74 4.33 39.15
C ASP A 204 -59.16 4.52 38.58
N VAL A 205 -59.35 4.33 37.28
CA VAL A 205 -60.67 4.35 36.62
C VAL A 205 -61.57 3.21 37.15
N ASP A 206 -61.04 2.00 37.30
CA ASP A 206 -61.77 0.85 37.85
C ASP A 206 -62.14 1.06 39.33
N ARG A 207 -61.22 1.61 40.14
CA ARG A 207 -61.48 1.95 41.55
C ARG A 207 -62.55 3.03 41.72
N LEU A 208 -62.57 4.03 40.83
CA LEU A 208 -63.52 5.14 40.88
C LEU A 208 -64.89 4.80 40.28
N GLY A 209 -65.03 3.62 39.66
CA GLY A 209 -66.27 2.92 39.33
C GLY A 209 -67.38 3.78 38.71
N ILE A 210 -67.48 3.81 37.37
CA ILE A 210 -68.63 4.23 36.51
C ILE A 210 -69.28 5.62 36.80
N LYS A 211 -68.95 6.33 37.88
CA LYS A 211 -69.28 7.74 38.02
C LYS A 211 -68.25 8.51 37.21
N ARG A 212 -68.64 8.90 36.00
CA ARG A 212 -67.91 9.79 35.07
C ARG A 212 -67.52 11.09 35.77
N ASP A 213 -66.50 11.05 36.61
CA ASP A 213 -65.97 12.24 37.26
C ASP A 213 -64.91 12.84 36.32
N GLN A 214 -65.31 13.92 35.64
CA GLN A 214 -64.47 14.64 34.68
C GLN A 214 -63.17 15.15 35.33
N SER A 215 -63.13 15.25 36.65
CA SER A 215 -61.96 15.67 37.43
C SER A 215 -60.84 14.62 37.43
N ALA A 216 -61.16 13.32 37.50
CA ALA A 216 -60.16 12.23 37.48
C ALA A 216 -59.47 12.12 36.10
N LEU A 217 -60.23 12.19 35.01
CA LEU A 217 -59.68 12.25 33.65
C LEU A 217 -58.80 13.49 33.40
N ARG A 218 -59.15 14.64 34.01
CA ARG A 218 -58.32 15.86 33.94
C ARG A 218 -56.98 15.68 34.66
N GLN A 219 -56.90 14.86 35.69
CA GLN A 219 -55.67 14.61 36.43
C GLN A 219 -54.63 13.83 35.61
N HIS A 220 -55.06 12.92 34.73
CA HIS A 220 -54.16 12.14 33.87
C HIS A 220 -53.80 12.82 32.54
N LEU A 221 -54.54 13.86 32.13
CA LEU A 221 -54.33 14.60 30.88
C LEU A 221 -52.90 15.19 30.70
N PRO A 222 -52.24 15.75 31.74
CA PRO A 222 -50.88 16.27 31.63
C PRO A 222 -49.87 15.15 31.30
N HIS A 223 -50.05 13.98 31.90
CA HIS A 223 -49.15 12.84 31.69
C HIS A 223 -49.26 12.30 30.25
N LEU A 224 -50.49 12.15 29.74
CA LEU A 224 -50.74 11.79 28.33
C LEU A 224 -50.16 12.82 27.35
N LYS A 225 -50.23 14.12 27.66
CA LYS A 225 -49.60 15.16 26.83
C LYS A 225 -48.07 15.05 26.80
N ILE A 226 -47.43 14.77 27.94
CA ILE A 226 -45.98 14.56 28.02
C ILE A 226 -45.57 13.32 27.21
N MET A 227 -46.34 12.23 27.32
CA MET A 227 -46.15 11.02 26.51
C MET A 227 -46.19 11.30 25.01
N VAL A 228 -47.25 11.97 24.53
CA VAL A 228 -47.41 12.30 23.09
C VAL A 228 -46.29 13.21 22.61
N SER A 229 -45.85 14.17 23.45
CA SER A 229 -44.73 15.05 23.12
C SER A 229 -43.40 14.29 23.04
N ARG A 230 -43.10 13.40 23.99
CA ARG A 230 -41.90 12.53 23.95
C ARG A 230 -41.93 11.58 22.75
N PHE A 231 -43.08 10.99 22.43
CA PHE A 231 -43.24 10.14 21.24
C PHE A 231 -42.98 10.93 19.94
N SER A 232 -43.51 12.14 19.83
CA SER A 232 -43.26 13.03 18.69
C SER A 232 -41.77 13.38 18.55
N VAL A 233 -41.10 13.72 19.65
CA VAL A 233 -39.64 13.99 19.65
C VAL A 233 -38.85 12.76 19.24
N TRP A 234 -39.16 11.59 19.78
CA TRP A 234 -38.49 10.36 19.42
C TRP A 234 -38.72 9.98 17.95
N SER A 235 -39.97 10.05 17.46
CA SER A 235 -40.33 9.79 16.06
C SER A 235 -39.59 10.73 15.11
N ASN A 236 -39.54 12.03 15.42
CA ASN A 236 -38.78 13.01 14.63
C ASN A 236 -37.27 12.72 14.66
N THR A 237 -36.71 12.39 15.82
CA THR A 237 -35.28 12.08 15.96
C THR A 237 -34.90 10.79 15.25
N ALA A 238 -35.75 9.76 15.33
CA ALA A 238 -35.60 8.49 14.63
C ALA A 238 -35.72 8.69 13.11
N SER A 239 -36.66 9.52 12.65
CA SER A 239 -36.82 9.88 11.24
C SER A 239 -35.62 10.66 10.69
N GLN A 240 -35.05 11.61 11.46
CA GLN A 240 -33.87 12.39 11.07
C GLN A 240 -32.61 11.51 10.97
N LYS A 241 -32.43 10.59 11.91
CA LYS A 241 -31.35 9.62 11.83
C LYS A 241 -31.57 8.62 10.70
N ASN A 242 -32.78 8.12 10.48
CA ASN A 242 -33.11 7.20 9.39
C ASN A 242 -32.96 7.87 8.01
N THR A 243 -33.24 9.16 7.88
CA THR A 243 -32.91 9.96 6.67
C THR A 243 -31.42 10.20 6.52
N GLU A 244 -30.64 10.31 7.59
CA GLU A 244 -29.17 10.35 7.50
C GLU A 244 -28.57 8.98 7.11
N TYR A 245 -29.12 7.89 7.66
CA TYR A 245 -28.78 6.51 7.28
C TYR A 245 -29.17 6.23 5.83
N THR A 246 -30.37 6.63 5.39
CA THR A 246 -30.83 6.43 4.01
C THR A 246 -30.21 7.43 3.01
N CYS A 247 -29.87 8.66 3.38
CA CYS A 247 -29.15 9.60 2.51
C CYS A 247 -27.69 9.18 2.32
N LYS A 248 -27.04 8.62 3.35
CA LYS A 248 -25.75 7.91 3.21
C LYS A 248 -25.90 6.62 2.38
N ARG A 249 -27.01 5.87 2.54
CA ARG A 249 -27.39 4.72 1.70
C ARG A 249 -27.52 5.09 0.22
N THR A 250 -28.14 6.24 -0.13
CA THR A 250 -28.29 6.70 -1.52
C THR A 250 -26.99 7.27 -2.08
N LYS A 251 -26.16 7.98 -1.30
CA LYS A 251 -24.84 8.44 -1.77
C LYS A 251 -23.88 7.30 -2.08
N VAL A 252 -23.90 6.20 -1.33
CA VAL A 252 -23.08 5.01 -1.63
C VAL A 252 -23.59 4.26 -2.88
N VAL A 253 -24.90 4.19 -3.09
CA VAL A 253 -25.49 3.54 -4.28
C VAL A 253 -25.31 4.39 -5.55
N VAL A 254 -25.46 5.72 -5.47
CA VAL A 254 -25.31 6.61 -6.63
C VAL A 254 -23.84 6.80 -7.03
N HIS A 255 -22.89 6.79 -6.08
CA HIS A 255 -21.47 6.89 -6.43
C HIS A 255 -20.89 5.61 -7.03
N ASN A 256 -21.47 4.43 -6.69
CA ASN A 256 -21.10 3.14 -7.27
C ASN A 256 -21.76 2.85 -8.62
N PHE A 257 -22.89 3.51 -8.97
CA PHE A 257 -23.48 3.41 -10.31
C PHE A 257 -22.84 4.38 -11.32
N SER A 258 -22.24 5.49 -10.88
CA SER A 258 -21.59 6.47 -11.77
C SER A 258 -20.17 6.07 -12.22
N LEU A 259 -19.60 4.97 -11.70
CA LEU A 259 -18.27 4.45 -12.07
C LEU A 259 -18.34 3.11 -12.82
N ALA A 260 -19.54 2.62 -13.12
CA ALA A 260 -19.76 1.40 -13.91
C ALA A 260 -20.12 1.68 -15.38
N ASP A 261 -20.31 2.95 -15.76
CA ASP A 261 -20.49 3.42 -17.13
C ASP A 261 -19.40 4.47 -17.47
N CYS A 262 -18.18 3.99 -17.73
CA CYS A 262 -17.11 4.61 -18.53
C CYS A 262 -16.02 3.58 -18.79
#